data_AF-A0A2M7JPV6-F1
#
_entry.id   AF-A0A2M7JPV6-F1
#
_cell.length_a   1.000
_cell.length_b   1.000
_cell.length_c   1.000
_cell.angle_alpha   90.00
_cell.angle_beta   90.00
_cell.angle_gamma   90.00
#
_symmetry.space_group_name_H-M   'P 1'
#
loop_
_entity.id
_entity.type
_entity.pdbx_description
1 polymer ?
#
loop_
_entity_poly.entity_id
_entity_poly.type
_entity_poly.pdbx_seq_one_letter_code
_entity_poly.pdbx_strand_id
1 'polypeptide(L)'
;MEEEMDSGELKEWVGIKPADLLVYASCVAIVAMYFTKSILLDSALSVVAIVLCIISCFVGMRADENLSGFTNVVKKVVYPVCLVAILVFIYLNFTRWNGH
;
A
#
# COMPACT_ATOMS: atom_id res chain seq x y z
N MET A 1 12.78 19.40 24.28
CA MET A 1 11.75 18.46 24.76
C MET A 1 11.89 17.26 23.83
N GLU A 2 12.93 16.46 24.09
CA GLU A 2 13.17 15.20 23.38
C GLU A 2 12.13 14.22 23.92
N GLU A 3 11.14 13.90 23.09
CA GLU A 3 10.22 12.80 23.38
C GLU A 3 11.04 11.52 23.37
N GLU A 4 11.26 10.94 24.55
CA GLU A 4 11.72 9.56 24.69
C GLU A 4 10.62 8.67 24.12
N MET A 5 10.69 8.43 22.81
CA MET A 5 9.81 7.54 22.08
C MET A 5 10.06 6.13 22.60
N ASP A 6 9.15 5.63 23.44
CA ASP A 6 9.23 4.34 24.10
C ASP A 6 9.55 3.25 23.07
N SER A 7 10.63 2.52 23.30
CA SER A 7 11.07 1.39 22.47
C SER A 7 9.98 0.34 22.21
N GLY A 8 8.93 0.29 23.04
CA GLY A 8 7.70 -0.50 22.82
C GLY A 8 6.84 0.00 21.66
N GLU A 9 6.59 1.31 21.57
CA GLU A 9 5.84 1.92 20.46
C GLU A 9 6.61 1.78 19.14
N LEU A 10 7.92 2.02 19.13
CA LEU A 10 8.76 1.84 17.94
C LEU A 10 8.67 0.42 17.36
N LYS A 11 8.64 -0.61 18.21
CA LYS A 11 8.46 -2.00 17.78
C LYS A 11 7.07 -2.25 17.19
N GLU A 12 6.06 -1.56 17.69
CA GLU A 12 4.68 -1.63 17.22
C GLU A 12 4.51 -0.95 15.84
N TRP A 13 5.28 0.09 15.57
CA TRP A 13 5.37 0.77 14.27
C TRP A 13 6.23 0.03 13.24
N VAL A 14 7.27 -0.68 13.68
CA VAL A 14 8.21 -1.43 12.80
C VAL A 14 7.72 -2.86 12.52
N GLY A 15 6.76 -3.37 13.31
CA GLY A 15 6.17 -4.69 13.11
C GLY A 15 5.46 -4.81 11.77
N ILE A 16 6.13 -5.41 10.78
CA ILE A 16 5.57 -5.72 9.45
C ILE A 16 4.29 -6.55 9.66
N LYS A 17 3.13 -5.93 9.44
CA LYS A 17 1.86 -6.66 9.46
C LYS A 17 1.68 -7.38 8.13
N PRO A 18 0.94 -8.50 8.10
CA PRO A 18 0.66 -9.21 6.86
C PRO A 18 -0.03 -8.34 5.81
N ALA A 19 -0.77 -7.29 6.23
CA ALA A 19 -1.32 -6.29 5.34
C ALA A 19 -0.25 -5.44 4.64
N ASP A 20 0.88 -5.16 5.29
CA ASP A 20 1.97 -4.37 4.71
C ASP A 20 2.68 -5.15 3.59
N LEU A 21 2.77 -6.49 3.72
CA LEU A 21 3.28 -7.35 2.65
C LEU A 21 2.44 -7.25 1.38
N LEU A 22 1.11 -7.13 1.51
CA LEU A 22 0.21 -6.95 0.37
C LEU A 22 0.37 -5.58 -0.29
N VAL A 23 0.62 -4.53 0.51
CA VAL A 23 0.95 -3.19 -0.01
C VAL A 23 2.29 -3.25 -0.76
N TYR A 24 3.32 -3.87 -0.18
CA TYR A 24 4.62 -4.03 -0.85
C TYR A 24 4.51 -4.85 -2.13
N ALA A 25 3.74 -5.94 -2.15
CA ALA A 25 3.48 -6.72 -3.36
C ALA A 25 2.79 -5.86 -4.44
N SER A 26 1.86 -4.99 -4.04
CA SER A 26 1.22 -4.04 -4.96
C SER A 26 2.22 -3.01 -5.51
N CYS A 27 3.12 -2.49 -4.67
CA CYS A 27 4.19 -1.60 -5.12
C CYS A 27 5.14 -2.29 -6.11
N VAL A 28 5.54 -3.54 -5.85
CA VAL A 28 6.36 -4.33 -6.78
C VAL A 28 5.65 -4.52 -8.12
N ALA A 29 4.34 -4.78 -8.12
CA ALA A 29 3.57 -4.89 -9.34
C ALA A 29 3.57 -3.58 -10.15
N ILE A 30 3.45 -2.42 -9.49
CA ILE A 30 3.56 -1.10 -10.14
C ILE A 30 4.94 -0.90 -10.74
N VAL A 31 6.01 -1.19 -9.99
CA VAL A 31 7.38 -1.08 -10.51
C VAL A 31 7.57 -2.01 -11.71
N ALA A 32 7.02 -3.23 -11.67
CA ALA A 32 7.09 -4.18 -12.79
C ALA A 32 6.40 -3.65 -14.07
N MET A 33 5.29 -2.91 -13.94
CA MET A 33 4.63 -2.29 -15.10
C MET A 33 5.57 -1.34 -15.86
N TYR A 34 6.42 -0.58 -15.17
CA TYR A 34 7.37 0.33 -15.83
C TYR A 34 8.41 -0.39 -16.72
N PHE A 35 8.72 -1.65 -16.41
CA PHE A 35 9.66 -2.45 -17.20
C PHE A 35 8.98 -3.24 -18.33
N THR A 36 7.65 -3.28 -18.34
CA THR A 36 6.91 -4.11 -19.29
C THR A 36 6.58 -3.32 -20.55
N LYS A 37 6.72 -3.97 -21.72
CA LYS A 37 6.46 -3.36 -23.04
C LYS A 37 5.13 -3.79 -23.66
N SER A 38 4.28 -4.46 -22.89
CA SER A 38 3.01 -5.00 -23.37
C SER A 38 1.86 -4.43 -22.54
N ILE A 39 0.92 -3.77 -23.23
CA ILE A 39 -0.27 -3.20 -22.58
C ILE A 39 -1.15 -4.27 -21.91
N LEU A 40 -1.10 -5.50 -22.41
CA LEU A 40 -1.85 -6.63 -21.86
C LEU A 40 -1.28 -7.07 -20.50
N LEU A 41 0.04 -7.12 -20.37
CA LEU A 41 0.71 -7.42 -19.11
C LEU A 41 0.55 -6.27 -18.10
N ASP A 42 0.65 -5.02 -18.55
CA ASP A 42 0.40 -3.84 -17.70
C ASP A 42 -1.02 -3.85 -17.15
N SER A 43 -2.00 -4.17 -17.99
CA SER A 43 -3.41 -4.30 -17.57
C SER A 43 -3.57 -5.39 -16.53
N ALA A 44 -3.00 -6.58 -16.74
CA ALA A 44 -3.05 -7.67 -15.77
C ALA A 44 -2.38 -7.30 -14.44
N LEU A 45 -1.17 -6.72 -14.49
CA LEU A 45 -0.45 -6.24 -13.30
C LEU A 45 -1.26 -5.17 -12.56
N SER A 46 -1.93 -4.26 -13.27
CA SER A 46 -2.72 -3.19 -12.66
C SER A 46 -3.90 -3.74 -11.87
N VAL A 47 -4.60 -4.75 -12.41
CA VAL A 47 -5.68 -5.44 -11.71
C VAL A 47 -5.14 -6.14 -10.46
N VAL A 48 -4.01 -6.85 -10.58
CA VAL A 48 -3.37 -7.52 -9.45
C VAL A 48 -2.98 -6.52 -8.35
N ALA A 49 -2.35 -5.40 -8.71
CA ALA A 49 -1.97 -4.35 -7.77
C ALA A 49 -3.18 -3.75 -7.04
N ILE A 50 -4.27 -3.49 -7.76
CA ILE A 50 -5.51 -2.97 -7.17
C ILE A 50 -6.12 -3.98 -6.20
N VAL A 51 -6.24 -5.25 -6.61
CA VAL A 51 -6.83 -6.31 -5.77
C VAL A 51 -6.02 -6.51 -4.50
N LEU A 52 -4.69 -6.60 -4.61
CA LEU A 52 -3.80 -6.73 -3.45
C LEU A 52 -3.93 -5.54 -2.50
N CYS A 53 -4.04 -4.33 -3.01
CA CYS A 53 -4.20 -3.13 -2.18
C CYS A 53 -5.59 -3.04 -1.53
N ILE A 54 -6.66 -3.46 -2.22
CA ILE A 54 -7.99 -3.53 -1.61
C ILE A 54 -7.99 -4.53 -0.46
N ILE A 55 -7.42 -5.73 -0.68
CA ILE A 55 -7.30 -6.74 0.37
C ILE A 55 -6.46 -6.21 1.54
N SER A 56 -5.36 -5.51 1.25
CA SER A 56 -4.53 -4.91 2.31
C SER A 56 -5.29 -3.87 3.12
N CYS A 57 -6.16 -3.07 2.49
CA CYS A 57 -7.05 -2.15 3.20
C CYS A 57 -8.00 -2.90 4.14
N PHE A 58 -8.70 -3.93 3.66
CA PHE A 58 -9.63 -4.69 4.50
C PHE A 58 -8.94 -5.37 5.69
N VAL A 59 -7.76 -5.96 5.45
CA VAL A 59 -7.00 -6.65 6.50
C VAL A 59 -6.35 -5.65 7.45
N GLY A 60 -5.80 -4.55 6.94
CA GLY A 60 -5.02 -3.56 7.68
C GLY A 60 -5.86 -2.56 8.47
N MET A 61 -7.10 -2.29 8.05
CA MET A 61 -8.03 -1.41 8.77
C MET A 61 -8.75 -2.10 9.94
N ARG A 62 -8.63 -3.43 10.09
CA ARG A 62 -9.16 -4.12 11.27
C ARG A 62 -8.48 -3.57 12.52
N ALA A 63 -9.31 -3.16 13.47
CA ALA A 63 -8.84 -2.72 14.78
C ALA A 63 -8.16 -3.90 15.48
N ASP A 64 -6.97 -3.66 16.00
CA ASP A 64 -6.21 -4.62 16.79
C ASP A 64 -6.17 -4.11 18.23
N GLU A 65 -6.70 -4.94 19.13
CA GLU A 65 -6.84 -4.62 20.56
C GLU A 65 -5.48 -4.48 21.26
N ASN A 66 -4.41 -5.00 20.64
CA ASN A 66 -3.03 -4.90 21.13
C ASN A 66 -2.32 -3.62 20.71
N LEU A 67 -2.95 -2.77 19.89
CA LEU A 67 -2.36 -1.51 19.44
C LEU A 67 -2.95 -0.31 20.16
N SER A 68 -2.15 0.74 20.31
CA SER A 68 -2.65 2.04 20.76
C SER A 68 -3.80 2.54 19.87
N GLY A 69 -4.78 3.23 20.48
CA GLY A 69 -5.91 3.83 19.77
C GLY A 69 -5.46 4.77 18.64
N PHE A 70 -4.34 5.48 18.84
CA PHE A 70 -3.73 6.32 17.81
C PHE A 70 -3.24 5.50 16.61
N THR A 71 -2.51 4.41 16.85
CA THR A 71 -2.01 3.51 15.80
C THR A 71 -3.15 2.90 14.98
N ASN A 72 -4.26 2.54 15.62
CA ASN A 72 -5.46 2.05 14.94
C ASN A 72 -6.11 3.12 14.05
N VAL A 73 -6.12 4.39 14.47
CA VAL A 73 -6.60 5.51 13.64
C VAL A 73 -5.66 5.74 12.46
N VAL A 74 -4.35 5.78 12.69
CA VAL A 74 -3.35 5.96 11.62
C VAL A 74 -3.49 4.88 10.56
N LYS A 75 -3.62 3.60 10.95
CA LYS A 75 -3.84 2.49 10.01
C LYS A 75 -5.09 2.70 9.15
N LYS A 76 -6.20 3.14 9.75
CA LYS A 76 -7.44 3.44 9.00
C LYS A 76 -7.29 4.55 7.96
N VAL A 77 -6.32 5.44 8.11
CA VAL A 77 -6.05 6.52 7.15
C VAL A 77 -4.98 6.11 6.14
N VAL A 78 -3.90 5.46 6.59
CA VAL A 78 -2.75 5.12 5.75
C VAL A 78 -3.12 4.11 4.65
N TYR A 79 -3.88 3.06 4.97
CA TYR A 79 -4.24 2.06 3.94
C TYR A 79 -5.08 2.65 2.79
N PRO A 80 -6.15 3.44 3.03
CA PRO A 80 -6.85 4.15 1.96
C PRO A 80 -5.96 5.12 1.18
N VAL A 81 -5.06 5.85 1.84
CA VAL A 81 -4.12 6.75 1.17
C VAL A 81 -3.19 5.97 0.23
N CYS A 82 -2.71 4.79 0.64
CA CYS A 82 -1.94 3.89 -0.21
C CYS A 82 -2.75 3.43 -1.44
N LEU A 83 -4.03 3.10 -1.27
CA LEU A 83 -4.89 2.73 -2.39
C LEU A 83 -5.03 3.88 -3.40
N VAL A 84 -5.25 5.10 -2.91
CA VAL A 84 -5.31 6.29 -3.78
C VAL A 84 -3.99 6.50 -4.53
N ALA A 85 -2.85 6.39 -3.85
CA ALA A 85 -1.54 6.53 -4.48
C ALA A 85 -1.32 5.47 -5.58
N ILE A 86 -1.70 4.21 -5.31
CA ILE A 86 -1.61 3.11 -6.29
C ILE A 86 -2.46 3.40 -7.53
N LEU A 87 -3.70 3.88 -7.36
CA LEU A 87 -4.57 4.26 -8.47
C LEU A 87 -3.97 5.40 -9.31
N VAL A 88 -3.38 6.40 -8.66
CA VAL A 88 -2.68 7.50 -9.35
C VAL A 88 -1.50 6.97 -10.17
N PHE A 89 -0.67 6.08 -9.61
CA PHE A 89 0.46 5.52 -10.35
C PHE A 89 0.03 4.67 -11.56
N ILE A 90 -1.03 3.87 -11.40
CA ILE A 90 -1.61 3.10 -12.50
C ILE A 90 -2.12 4.03 -13.59
N TYR A 91 -2.86 5.08 -13.22
CA TYR A 91 -3.36 6.09 -14.16
C TYR A 91 -2.21 6.76 -14.93
N LEU A 92 -1.17 7.22 -14.23
CA LEU A 92 0.01 7.82 -14.84
C LEU A 92 0.69 6.86 -15.83
N ASN A 93 0.82 5.58 -15.47
CA ASN A 93 1.39 4.59 -16.39
C ASN A 93 0.54 4.38 -17.65
N PHE A 94 -0.80 4.39 -17.54
CA PHE A 94 -1.67 4.32 -18.73
C PHE A 94 -1.65 5.60 -19.57
N THR A 95 -1.56 6.78 -18.96
CA THR A 95 -1.40 8.03 -19.73
C THR A 95 -0.09 8.06 -20.53
N ARG A 96 0.98 7.42 -20.03
CA ARG A 96 2.23 7.22 -20.77
C ARG A 96 2.02 6.41 -22.05
N TRP A 97 1.15 5.40 -22.01
CA TRP A 97 0.80 4.59 -23.19
C TRP A 97 -0.06 5.34 -24.20
N ASN A 98 -1.01 6.16 -23.73
CA ASN A 98 -1.93 6.91 -24.59
C ASN A 98 -1.35 8.23 -25.15
N GLY A 99 -0.20 8.68 -24.64
CA GLY A 99 0.49 9.88 -25.13
C GLY A 99 1.41 9.63 -26.34
N HIS A 100 1.44 8.40 -26.88
CA HIS A 100 2.24 7.98 -28.03
C HIS A 100 1.36 7.68 -29.24
#